data_AF-A0A0K8VGG5-F1
#
_entry.id   AF-A0A0K8VGG5-F1
#
_cell.length_a   1.000
_cell.length_b   1.000
_cell.length_c   1.000
_cell.angle_alpha   90.00
_cell.angle_beta   90.00
_cell.angle_gamma   90.00
#
_symmetry.space_group_name_H-M   'P 1'
#
loop_
_entity.id
_entity.type
_entity.pdbx_description
1 polymer ?
#
loop_
_entity_poly.entity_id
_entity_poly.type
_entity_poly.pdbx_seq_one_letter_code
_entity_poly.pdbx_strand_id
1 'polypeptide(L)'
;MTTTHIEVSLKEMLQMALGAPKISEINISILHCLFDILFKKLDCQYEKVEMDGQEAACLQSILRKSRIAPLPFNTDKVEVLSHKMKKLVHLRAHQKHLEEQLNEHLDEVRACNNKDSNMYSINDWSKYCGPCEWYCTNAETETDVYCNLLENYDFITKVKRIVEEPVIGPILNMRKRIEELHVHLLDYRRRLEEKSKRLSYIEYVANDIDKFSQLISLEKRSFQQAMEELQRMMDGKMYKVVLPTLKKYIQTETEKNQ
;
A
#
# COMPACT_ATOMS: atom_id res chain seq x y z
N MET A 1 8.15 51.33 25.52
CA MET A 1 7.95 50.62 24.24
C MET A 1 8.62 51.45 23.16
N THR A 2 9.87 51.14 22.75
CA THR A 2 10.34 50.02 21.92
C THR A 2 10.50 50.48 20.47
N THR A 3 11.69 50.23 19.93
CA THR A 3 12.12 50.40 18.54
C THR A 3 11.04 49.95 17.55
N THR A 4 10.60 50.81 16.62
CA THR A 4 9.70 50.39 15.54
C THR A 4 10.44 50.39 14.21
N HIS A 5 10.99 49.22 13.88
CA HIS A 5 11.10 48.80 12.48
C HIS A 5 9.68 48.86 11.88
N ILE A 6 9.51 49.59 10.77
CA ILE A 6 8.23 49.70 10.07
C ILE A 6 8.16 48.58 9.02
N GLU A 7 7.36 47.56 9.31
CA GLU A 7 6.84 46.62 8.32
C GLU A 7 5.62 47.26 7.65
N VAL A 8 5.71 47.56 6.34
CA VAL A 8 4.64 48.25 5.59
C VAL A 8 3.88 47.26 4.72
N SER A 9 2.55 47.36 4.70
CA SER A 9 1.68 46.46 3.95
C SER A 9 1.54 46.88 2.47
N LEU A 10 1.23 45.90 1.61
CA LEU A 10 0.99 46.10 0.18
C LEU A 10 -0.02 47.23 -0.13
N LYS A 11 -0.96 47.47 0.79
CA LYS A 11 -2.01 48.51 0.71
C LYS A 11 -1.46 49.93 0.82
N GLU A 12 -0.45 50.14 1.68
CA GLU A 12 0.18 51.45 1.88
C GLU A 12 1.19 51.74 0.77
N MET A 13 1.87 50.70 0.25
CA MET A 13 2.68 50.78 -0.96
C MET A 13 1.82 51.13 -2.18
N LEU A 14 0.57 50.67 -2.26
CA LEU A 14 -0.38 51.00 -3.33
C LEU A 14 -0.92 52.44 -3.25
N GLN A 15 -1.19 52.96 -2.05
CA GLN A 15 -1.60 54.35 -1.85
C GLN A 15 -0.45 55.35 -2.09
N MET A 16 0.80 54.97 -1.80
CA MET A 16 1.99 55.74 -2.18
C MET A 16 2.32 55.62 -3.68
N ALA A 17 2.11 54.44 -4.27
CA ALA A 17 2.25 54.24 -5.72
C ALA A 17 1.19 54.98 -6.55
N LEU A 18 0.07 55.36 -5.93
CA LEU A 18 -1.02 56.10 -6.55
C LEU A 18 -1.11 57.56 -6.06
N GLY A 19 -0.04 58.14 -5.50
CA GLY A 19 0.03 59.47 -4.87
C GLY A 19 -0.40 60.69 -5.72
N ALA A 20 -1.64 60.70 -6.22
CA ALA A 20 -2.22 61.69 -7.11
C ALA A 20 -3.65 62.05 -6.67
N PRO A 21 -4.02 63.33 -6.64
CA PRO A 21 -5.36 63.77 -6.24
C PRO A 21 -6.46 63.49 -7.28
N LYS A 22 -6.11 62.95 -8.46
CA LYS A 22 -7.06 62.52 -9.50
C LYS A 22 -6.61 61.22 -10.15
N ILE A 23 -7.58 60.32 -10.36
CA ILE A 23 -7.43 59.03 -11.03
C ILE A 23 -7.17 59.28 -12.52
N SER A 24 -6.01 58.86 -13.02
CA SER A 24 -5.67 58.88 -14.45
C SER A 24 -5.98 57.53 -15.11
N GLU A 25 -6.15 57.52 -16.43
CA GLU A 25 -6.38 56.31 -17.25
C GLU A 25 -5.28 55.25 -17.06
N ILE A 26 -4.07 55.68 -16.71
CA ILE A 26 -2.90 54.83 -16.44
C ILE A 26 -3.05 54.12 -15.09
N ASN A 27 -3.52 54.81 -14.04
CA ASN A 27 -3.72 54.22 -12.72
C ASN A 27 -4.83 53.15 -12.73
N ILE A 28 -5.89 53.40 -13.52
CA ILE A 28 -6.95 52.43 -13.79
C ILE A 28 -6.38 51.22 -14.55
N SER A 29 -5.54 51.46 -15.56
CA SER A 29 -4.88 50.40 -16.33
C SER A 29 -3.98 49.51 -15.47
N ILE A 30 -3.19 50.09 -14.56
CA ILE A 30 -2.33 49.33 -13.63
C ILE A 30 -3.18 48.48 -12.67
N LEU A 31 -4.29 49.03 -12.17
CA LEU A 31 -5.22 48.30 -11.31
C LEU A 31 -5.88 47.13 -12.05
N HIS A 32 -6.30 47.34 -13.30
CA HIS A 32 -6.81 46.27 -14.17
C HIS A 32 -5.77 45.16 -14.35
N CYS A 33 -4.51 45.52 -14.63
CA CYS A 33 -3.44 44.53 -14.79
C CYS A 33 -3.13 43.77 -13.47
N LEU A 34 -3.23 44.43 -12.32
CA LEU A 34 -3.08 43.78 -11.01
C LEU A 34 -4.21 42.77 -10.75
N PHE A 35 -5.45 43.12 -11.09
CA PHE A 35 -6.58 42.19 -11.01
C PHE A 35 -6.40 41.02 -11.96
N ASP A 36 -5.96 41.24 -13.19
CA ASP A 36 -5.69 40.15 -14.15
C ASP A 36 -4.61 39.19 -13.64
N ILE A 37 -3.54 39.71 -13.02
CA ILE A 37 -2.48 38.89 -12.41
C ILE A 37 -3.01 38.11 -11.20
N LEU A 38 -3.85 38.71 -10.36
CA LEU A 38 -4.46 38.03 -9.22
C LEU A 38 -5.42 36.93 -9.66
N PHE A 39 -6.26 37.19 -10.66
CA PHE A 39 -7.13 36.17 -11.25
C PHE A 39 -6.33 35.05 -11.92
N LYS A 40 -5.17 35.36 -12.54
CA LYS A 40 -4.23 34.33 -13.03
C LYS A 40 -3.66 33.48 -11.92
N LYS A 41 -3.23 34.10 -10.80
CA LYS A 41 -2.71 33.37 -9.63
C LYS A 41 -3.75 32.46 -8.99
N LEU A 42 -5.01 32.88 -8.99
CA LEU A 42 -6.11 32.14 -8.37
C LEU A 42 -6.77 31.11 -9.30
N ASP A 43 -6.35 31.04 -10.58
CA ASP A 43 -6.93 30.16 -11.61
C ASP A 43 -8.39 30.50 -11.99
N CYS A 44 -8.84 31.73 -11.74
CA CYS A 44 -10.22 32.18 -11.96
C CYS A 44 -10.43 32.87 -13.33
N GLN A 45 -9.45 32.81 -14.24
CA GLN A 45 -9.47 33.59 -15.49
C GLN A 45 -10.62 33.23 -16.44
N TYR A 46 -11.16 32.02 -16.31
CA TYR A 46 -12.23 31.48 -17.16
C TYR A 46 -13.53 31.24 -16.38
N GLU A 47 -13.61 31.70 -15.13
CA GLU A 47 -14.83 31.58 -14.34
C GLU A 47 -15.86 32.59 -14.83
N LYS A 48 -17.04 32.08 -15.21
CA LYS A 48 -18.15 32.89 -15.67
C LYS A 48 -18.88 33.47 -14.45
N VAL A 49 -18.58 34.72 -14.12
CA VAL A 49 -19.34 35.46 -13.09
C VAL A 49 -20.59 36.04 -13.74
N GLU A 50 -21.74 35.47 -13.41
CA GLU A 50 -23.05 36.02 -13.79
C GLU A 50 -23.48 37.03 -12.73
N MET A 51 -23.70 38.28 -13.15
CA MET A 51 -24.20 39.35 -12.29
C MET A 51 -25.59 39.74 -12.78
N ASP A 52 -26.55 39.82 -11.87
CA ASP A 52 -27.93 40.19 -12.18
C ASP A 52 -28.33 41.46 -11.39
N GLY A 53 -29.11 42.35 -12.01
CA GLY A 53 -29.56 43.62 -11.41
C GLY A 53 -29.17 44.90 -12.16
N GLN A 54 -29.64 46.06 -11.67
CA GLN A 54 -29.44 47.36 -12.31
C GLN A 54 -27.98 47.81 -12.27
N GLU A 55 -27.27 47.43 -11.22
CA GLU A 55 -25.83 47.61 -11.03
C GLU A 55 -25.03 46.80 -12.06
N ALA A 56 -25.49 45.59 -12.39
CA ALA A 56 -24.86 44.75 -13.42
C ALA A 56 -24.99 45.36 -14.82
N ALA A 57 -26.15 45.94 -15.16
CA ALA A 57 -26.34 46.67 -16.41
C ALA A 57 -25.44 47.90 -16.53
N CYS A 58 -25.25 48.63 -15.42
CA CYS A 58 -24.33 49.75 -15.34
C CYS A 58 -22.87 49.30 -15.55
N LEU A 59 -22.43 48.26 -14.83
CA LEU A 59 -21.08 47.73 -14.90
C LEU A 59 -20.76 47.15 -16.29
N GLN A 60 -21.72 46.46 -16.91
CA GLN A 60 -21.60 45.97 -18.29
C GLN A 60 -21.49 47.11 -19.31
N SER A 61 -22.18 48.23 -19.08
CA SER A 61 -22.05 49.42 -19.92
C SER A 61 -20.68 50.09 -19.78
N ILE A 62 -20.10 50.07 -18.58
CA ILE A 62 -18.75 50.60 -18.29
C ILE A 62 -17.69 49.69 -18.92
N LEU A 63 -17.81 48.37 -18.75
CA LEU A 63 -16.90 47.38 -19.34
C LEU A 63 -16.90 47.42 -20.87
N ARG A 64 -18.05 47.65 -21.51
CA ARG A 64 -18.13 47.84 -22.98
C ARG A 64 -17.44 49.11 -23.46
N LYS A 65 -17.33 50.13 -22.62
CA LYS A 65 -16.72 51.42 -22.93
C LYS A 65 -15.24 51.50 -22.53
N SER A 66 -14.80 50.67 -21.58
CA SER A 66 -13.40 50.59 -21.18
C SER A 66 -12.59 49.88 -22.26
N ARG A 67 -11.54 50.55 -22.77
CA ARG A 67 -10.55 49.89 -23.62
C ARG A 67 -9.65 49.01 -22.75
N ILE A 68 -9.31 47.83 -23.27
CA ILE A 68 -8.34 46.92 -22.65
C ILE A 68 -7.03 47.69 -22.48
N ALA A 69 -6.45 47.64 -21.28
CA ALA A 69 -5.24 48.38 -20.93
C ALA A 69 -4.10 48.06 -21.93
N PRO A 70 -3.37 49.07 -22.45
CA PRO A 70 -2.36 48.89 -23.49
C PRO A 70 -1.01 48.40 -22.96
N LEU A 71 -0.92 47.96 -21.71
CA LEU A 71 0.35 47.62 -21.05
C LEU A 71 0.55 46.09 -21.03
N PRO A 72 1.46 45.54 -21.85
CA PRO A 72 1.74 44.10 -21.87
C PRO A 72 2.63 43.73 -20.68
N PHE A 73 2.02 43.43 -19.53
CA PHE A 73 2.74 42.83 -18.42
C PHE A 73 3.08 41.38 -18.77
N ASN A 74 4.35 40.99 -18.63
CA ASN A 74 4.78 39.62 -18.85
C ASN A 74 4.22 38.73 -17.73
N THR A 75 3.23 37.90 -18.07
CA THR A 75 2.51 37.02 -17.13
C THR A 75 3.05 35.58 -17.10
N ASP A 76 4.20 35.32 -17.72
CA ASP A 76 4.74 33.96 -17.91
C ASP A 76 5.32 33.35 -16.62
N LYS A 77 5.65 34.19 -15.63
CA LYS A 77 6.21 33.77 -14.33
C LYS A 77 5.20 33.67 -13.19
N VAL A 78 3.91 33.80 -13.48
CA VAL A 78 2.86 33.81 -12.45
C VAL A 78 2.46 32.37 -12.14
N GLU A 79 3.03 31.79 -11.08
CA GLU A 79 2.66 30.46 -10.59
C GLU A 79 1.21 30.42 -10.10
N VAL A 80 0.45 29.45 -10.61
CA VAL A 80 -0.96 29.22 -10.27
C VAL A 80 -1.04 28.53 -8.90
N LEU A 81 -1.82 29.09 -7.97
CA LEU A 81 -1.98 28.59 -6.60
C LEU A 81 -2.90 27.36 -6.50
N SER A 82 -3.58 26.97 -7.59
CA SER A 82 -4.55 25.88 -7.61
C SER A 82 -3.98 24.54 -7.16
N HIS A 83 -2.70 24.25 -7.48
CA HIS A 83 -2.01 23.05 -6.98
C HIS A 83 -1.83 23.05 -5.45
N LYS A 84 -1.49 24.21 -4.86
CA LYS A 84 -1.34 24.34 -3.39
C LYS A 84 -2.70 24.25 -2.70
N MET A 85 -3.75 24.77 -3.32
CA MET A 85 -5.12 24.67 -2.80
C MET A 85 -5.64 23.23 -2.84
N LYS A 86 -5.38 22.47 -3.92
CA LYS A 86 -5.67 21.03 -3.98
C LYS A 86 -4.93 20.24 -2.90
N LYS A 87 -3.66 20.57 -2.63
CA LYS A 87 -2.87 19.95 -1.56
C LYS A 87 -3.46 20.23 -0.17
N LEU A 88 -3.99 21.43 0.07
CA LEU A 88 -4.70 21.79 1.30
C LEU A 88 -6.00 20.99 1.50
N VAL A 89 -6.77 20.78 0.43
CA VAL A 89 -7.98 19.95 0.48
C VAL A 89 -7.64 18.50 0.82
N HIS A 90 -6.60 17.95 0.19
CA HIS A 90 -6.12 16.60 0.50
C HIS A 90 -5.64 16.46 1.95
N LEU A 91 -4.86 17.43 2.46
CA LEU A 91 -4.40 17.43 3.85
C LEU A 91 -5.56 17.48 4.84
N ARG A 92 -6.59 18.29 4.57
CA ARG A 92 -7.79 18.36 5.41
C ARG A 92 -8.58 17.04 5.41
N ALA A 93 -8.69 16.38 4.26
CA ALA A 93 -9.32 15.06 4.17
C ALA A 93 -8.53 13.99 4.94
N HIS A 94 -7.19 14.03 4.84
CA HIS A 94 -6.32 13.10 5.56
C HIS A 94 -6.38 13.29 7.08
N GLN A 95 -6.40 14.55 7.56
CA GLN A 95 -6.59 14.85 8.98
C GLN A 95 -7.90 14.24 9.50
N LYS A 96 -9.01 14.44 8.77
CA LYS A 96 -10.31 13.90 9.17
C LYS A 96 -10.28 12.37 9.25
N HIS A 97 -9.64 11.71 8.29
CA HIS A 97 -9.49 10.25 8.30
C HIS A 97 -8.70 9.75 9.51
N LEU A 98 -7.61 10.43 9.89
CA LEU A 98 -6.83 10.08 11.08
C LEU A 98 -7.62 10.28 12.37
N GLU A 99 -8.43 11.35 12.46
CA GLU A 99 -9.33 11.57 13.60
C GLU A 99 -10.38 10.45 13.71
N GLU A 100 -10.93 9.99 12.59
CA GLU A 100 -11.86 8.84 12.55
C GLU A 100 -11.17 7.54 13.03
N GLN A 101 -9.98 7.23 12.52
CA GLN A 101 -9.22 6.04 12.95
C GLN A 101 -8.84 6.08 14.44
N LEU A 102 -8.48 7.25 14.96
CA LEU A 102 -8.18 7.40 16.38
C LEU A 102 -9.40 7.13 17.24
N ASN A 103 -10.57 7.64 16.84
CA ASN A 103 -11.81 7.40 17.55
C ASN A 103 -12.23 5.92 17.51
N GLU A 104 -12.08 5.25 16.36
CA GLU A 104 -12.32 3.81 16.24
C GLU A 104 -11.43 3.01 17.21
N HIS A 105 -10.14 3.31 17.27
CA HIS A 105 -9.22 2.66 18.21
C HIS A 105 -9.55 2.96 19.68
N LEU A 106 -9.97 4.18 20.01
CA LEU A 106 -10.41 4.51 21.37
C LEU A 106 -11.68 3.75 21.76
N ASP A 107 -12.60 3.54 20.82
CA ASP A 107 -13.81 2.76 21.06
C ASP A 107 -13.52 1.26 21.18
N GLU A 108 -12.55 0.72 20.42
CA GLU A 108 -12.04 -0.65 20.60
C GLU A 108 -11.41 -0.83 22.00
N VAL A 109 -10.61 0.13 22.46
CA VAL A 109 -10.01 0.11 23.80
C VAL A 109 -11.09 0.15 24.88
N ARG A 110 -12.12 0.99 24.72
CA ARG A 110 -13.27 1.03 25.64
C ARG A 110 -14.04 -0.28 25.64
N ALA A 111 -14.26 -0.90 24.47
CA ALA A 111 -14.94 -2.19 24.35
C ALA A 111 -14.13 -3.33 24.99
N CYS A 112 -12.80 -3.27 24.92
CA CYS A 112 -11.90 -4.20 25.61
C CYS A 112 -11.89 -4.01 27.13
N ASN A 113 -11.90 -2.76 27.61
CA ASN A 113 -11.97 -2.45 29.05
C ASN A 113 -13.29 -2.86 29.70
N ASN A 114 -14.40 -2.89 28.94
CA ASN A 114 -15.71 -3.30 29.45
C ASN A 114 -15.91 -4.83 29.52
N LYS A 115 -14.94 -5.63 29.08
CA LYS A 115 -14.93 -7.08 29.30
C LYS A 115 -14.12 -7.33 30.55
N ASP A 116 -14.78 -7.72 31.64
CA ASP A 116 -14.13 -8.22 32.86
C ASP A 116 -13.29 -9.46 32.53
N SER A 117 -12.07 -9.23 32.05
CA SER A 117 -11.05 -10.25 31.96
C SER A 117 -10.36 -10.29 33.32
N ASN A 118 -10.47 -11.42 34.02
CA ASN A 118 -9.76 -11.66 35.29
C ASN A 118 -8.23 -11.53 35.16
N MET A 119 -7.69 -11.34 33.94
CA MET A 119 -6.28 -11.17 33.65
C MET A 119 -5.84 -9.69 33.61
N TYR A 120 -6.79 -8.75 33.41
CA TYR A 120 -6.54 -7.30 33.37
C TYR A 120 -7.64 -6.54 34.12
N SER A 121 -7.81 -6.83 35.42
CA SER A 121 -8.78 -6.14 36.27
C SER A 121 -8.44 -4.64 36.37
N ILE A 122 -9.42 -3.77 36.08
CA ILE A 122 -9.29 -2.30 36.25
C ILE A 122 -8.88 -1.94 37.70
N ASN A 123 -9.23 -2.77 38.68
CA ASN A 123 -8.85 -2.55 40.09
C ASN A 123 -7.35 -2.77 40.37
N ASP A 124 -6.64 -3.53 39.52
CA ASP A 124 -5.19 -3.68 39.61
C ASP A 124 -4.46 -2.60 38.81
N TRP A 125 -5.04 -2.15 37.70
CA TRP A 125 -4.50 -1.05 36.90
C TRP A 125 -4.71 0.32 37.53
N SER A 126 -5.71 0.52 38.39
CA SER A 126 -5.89 1.81 39.11
C SER A 126 -4.69 2.20 39.97
N LYS A 127 -3.89 1.23 40.43
CA LYS A 127 -2.61 1.44 41.14
C LYS A 127 -1.51 1.97 40.23
N TYR A 128 -1.60 1.73 38.92
CA TYR A 128 -0.58 2.09 37.91
C TYR A 128 -1.05 3.19 36.94
N CYS A 129 -2.37 3.40 36.81
CA CYS A 129 -2.98 4.43 35.95
C CYS A 129 -3.10 5.80 36.62
N GLY A 130 -2.89 5.89 37.93
CA GLY A 130 -2.98 7.14 38.71
C GLY A 130 -1.78 8.12 38.68
N PRO A 131 -0.50 7.76 38.38
CA PRO A 131 0.59 8.71 38.62
C PRO A 131 1.24 9.35 37.38
N CYS A 132 1.16 8.77 36.18
CA CYS A 132 2.03 9.23 35.09
C CYS A 132 1.68 10.63 34.54
N GLU A 133 0.44 11.11 34.74
CA GLU A 133 0.00 12.45 34.30
C GLU A 133 -0.43 13.38 35.46
N TRP A 134 -0.38 12.90 36.71
CA TRP A 134 -0.96 13.60 37.88
C TRP A 134 0.05 14.03 38.95
N TYR A 135 1.33 13.67 38.83
CA TYR A 135 2.33 13.93 39.89
C TYR A 135 2.52 15.41 40.22
N CYS A 136 2.31 16.33 39.26
CA CYS A 136 2.59 17.76 39.44
C CYS A 136 1.36 18.66 39.41
N THR A 137 0.18 18.07 39.21
CA THR A 137 -1.08 18.83 39.11
C THR A 137 -1.68 19.12 40.48
N ASN A 138 -1.46 18.23 41.46
CA ASN A 138 -1.81 18.41 42.87
C ASN A 138 -0.64 17.90 43.74
N ALA A 139 0.47 18.63 43.78
CA ALA A 139 1.63 18.23 44.57
C ALA A 139 1.34 18.38 46.07
N GLU A 140 1.42 17.27 46.82
CA GLU A 140 1.60 17.33 48.26
C GLU A 140 3.02 17.85 48.56
N THR A 141 3.24 18.50 49.70
CA THR A 141 4.46 19.28 50.02
C THR A 141 5.78 18.50 49.94
N GLU A 142 5.75 17.17 50.01
CA GLU A 142 6.95 16.31 49.84
C GLU A 142 7.26 15.96 48.37
N THR A 143 6.27 16.08 47.47
CA THR A 143 6.41 15.74 46.04
C THR A 143 6.86 16.90 45.15
N ASP A 144 6.87 18.12 45.70
CA ASP A 144 7.23 19.36 44.99
C ASP A 144 8.67 19.33 44.43
N VAL A 145 9.60 18.68 45.13
CA VAL A 145 10.99 18.54 44.68
C VAL A 145 11.11 17.74 43.39
N TYR A 146 10.31 16.67 43.23
CA TYR A 146 10.31 15.84 42.02
C TYR A 146 9.66 16.56 40.85
N CYS A 147 8.63 17.36 41.12
CA CYS A 147 7.97 18.17 40.10
C CYS A 147 8.84 19.32 39.60
N ASN A 148 9.53 20.01 40.51
CA ASN A 148 10.55 20.99 40.15
C ASN A 148 11.70 20.35 39.33
N LEU A 149 12.01 19.08 39.55
CA LEU A 149 13.00 18.33 38.76
C LEU A 149 12.47 17.98 37.35
N LEU A 150 11.18 17.62 37.24
CA LEU A 150 10.51 17.31 35.98
C LEU A 150 10.19 18.55 35.15
N GLU A 151 10.10 19.73 35.75
CA GLU A 151 10.03 21.02 35.05
C GLU A 151 11.42 21.54 34.63
N ASN A 152 12.49 21.00 35.22
CA ASN A 152 13.86 21.41 34.92
C ASN A 152 14.32 20.85 33.56
N TYR A 153 14.36 21.75 32.57
CA TYR A 153 14.77 21.44 31.20
C TYR A 153 16.15 20.78 31.08
N ASP A 154 17.12 21.16 31.93
CA ASP A 154 18.47 20.58 31.89
C ASP A 154 18.49 19.13 32.41
N PHE A 155 17.67 18.84 33.43
CA PHE A 155 17.49 17.49 33.93
C PHE A 155 16.82 16.61 32.88
N ILE A 156 15.71 17.07 32.30
CA ILE A 156 15.02 16.36 31.21
C ILE A 156 15.97 16.12 30.03
N THR A 157 16.75 17.11 29.62
CA THR A 157 17.67 16.99 28.49
C THR A 157 18.80 15.99 28.78
N LYS A 158 19.32 15.96 30.02
CA LYS A 158 20.33 14.98 30.43
C LYS A 158 19.75 13.58 30.51
N VAL A 159 18.59 13.40 31.14
CA VAL A 159 17.91 12.10 31.21
C VAL A 159 17.56 11.60 29.82
N LYS A 160 17.03 12.49 28.96
CA LYS A 160 16.77 12.19 27.56
C LYS A 160 18.03 11.71 26.86
N ARG A 161 19.16 12.41 26.95
CA ARG A 161 20.43 11.94 26.35
C ARG A 161 20.91 10.60 26.92
N ILE A 162 20.81 10.40 28.24
CA ILE A 162 21.26 9.18 28.91
C ILE A 162 20.36 7.99 28.59
N VAL A 163 19.06 8.19 28.32
CA VAL A 163 18.09 7.11 28.10
C VAL A 163 17.80 6.88 26.61
N GLU A 164 17.74 7.95 25.80
CA GLU A 164 17.50 7.90 24.35
C GLU A 164 18.56 7.03 23.65
N GLU A 165 19.84 7.23 23.96
CA GLU A 165 20.92 6.54 23.26
C GLU A 165 20.98 5.03 23.55
N PRO A 166 20.96 4.55 24.82
CA PRO A 166 21.02 3.12 25.12
C PRO A 166 19.69 2.38 25.00
N VAL A 167 18.53 3.06 25.02
CA VAL A 167 17.23 2.38 24.92
C VAL A 167 16.63 2.49 23.52
N ILE A 168 16.62 3.69 22.92
CA ILE A 168 15.97 3.89 21.61
C ILE A 168 16.84 3.31 20.49
N GLY A 169 18.16 3.41 20.58
CA GLY A 169 19.08 2.82 19.59
C GLY A 169 18.87 1.32 19.38
N PRO A 170 18.91 0.48 20.43
CA PRO A 170 18.64 -0.96 20.31
C PRO A 170 17.23 -1.28 19.85
N ILE A 171 16.20 -0.53 20.28
CA ILE A 171 14.83 -0.73 19.83
C ILE A 171 14.69 -0.47 18.33
N LEU A 172 15.30 0.60 17.81
CA LEU A 172 15.32 0.90 16.38
C LEU A 172 16.08 -0.17 15.58
N ASN A 173 17.20 -0.66 16.13
CA ASN A 173 17.95 -1.77 15.51
C ASN A 173 17.11 -3.06 15.49
N MET A 174 16.44 -3.40 16.59
CA MET A 174 15.52 -4.54 16.64
C MET A 174 14.38 -4.40 15.63
N ARG A 175 13.76 -3.22 15.51
CA ARG A 175 12.75 -2.96 14.48
C ARG A 175 13.30 -3.25 13.08
N LYS A 176 14.48 -2.75 12.76
CA LYS A 176 15.12 -2.98 11.46
C LYS A 176 15.38 -4.47 11.21
N ARG A 177 15.88 -5.21 12.20
CA ARG A 177 16.09 -6.66 12.10
C ARG A 177 14.79 -7.43 11.90
N ILE A 178 13.70 -6.99 12.53
CA ILE A 178 12.37 -7.58 12.34
C ILE A 178 11.87 -7.33 10.91
N GLU A 179 12.06 -6.13 10.37
CA GLU A 179 11.72 -5.81 8.97
C GLU A 179 12.53 -6.67 7.98
N GLU A 180 13.84 -6.79 8.19
CA GLU A 180 14.71 -7.66 7.39
C GLU A 180 14.27 -9.13 7.47
N LEU A 181 13.97 -9.62 8.67
CA LEU A 181 13.46 -10.97 8.88
C LEU A 181 12.13 -11.20 8.16
N HIS A 182 11.24 -10.20 8.17
CA HIS A 182 9.96 -10.27 7.47
C HIS A 182 10.18 -10.44 5.96
N VAL A 183 11.10 -9.66 5.36
CA VAL A 183 11.46 -9.80 3.95
C VAL A 183 12.02 -11.19 3.66
N HIS A 184 12.90 -11.72 4.51
CA HIS A 184 13.43 -13.08 4.36
C HIS A 184 12.36 -14.17 4.47
N LEU A 185 11.39 -14.01 5.37
CA LEU A 185 10.27 -14.95 5.50
C LEU A 185 9.35 -14.93 4.27
N LEU A 186 9.11 -13.76 3.68
CA LEU A 186 8.35 -13.64 2.44
C LEU A 186 9.06 -14.33 1.27
N ASP A 187 10.37 -14.15 1.13
CA ASP A 187 11.18 -14.84 0.11
C ASP A 187 11.20 -16.35 0.33
N TYR A 188 11.37 -16.79 1.59
CA TYR A 188 11.31 -18.21 1.94
C TYR A 188 9.97 -18.84 1.58
N ARG A 189 8.85 -18.18 1.91
CA ARG A 189 7.50 -18.62 1.54
C ARG A 189 7.36 -18.77 0.02
N ARG A 190 7.84 -17.78 -0.75
CA ARG A 190 7.81 -17.83 -2.22
C ARG A 190 8.59 -19.03 -2.76
N ARG A 191 9.79 -19.29 -2.24
CA ARG A 191 10.60 -20.46 -2.63
C ARG A 191 9.93 -21.78 -2.27
N LEU A 192 9.28 -21.84 -1.10
CA LEU A 192 8.55 -23.02 -0.65
C LEU A 192 7.36 -23.33 -1.58
N GLU A 193 6.58 -22.31 -1.96
CA GLU A 193 5.47 -22.46 -2.92
C GLU A 193 5.97 -22.96 -4.28
N GLU A 194 7.10 -22.45 -4.78
CA GLU A 194 7.67 -22.93 -6.04
C GLU A 194 8.11 -24.40 -5.95
N LYS A 195 8.74 -24.79 -4.85
CA LYS A 195 9.15 -26.19 -4.62
C LYS A 195 7.96 -27.12 -4.43
N SER A 196 6.92 -26.67 -3.74
CA SER A 196 5.65 -27.42 -3.59
C SER A 196 4.99 -27.68 -4.93
N LYS A 197 4.91 -26.67 -5.82
CA LYS A 197 4.42 -26.86 -7.20
C LYS A 197 5.26 -27.86 -7.98
N ARG A 198 6.59 -27.86 -7.82
CA ARG A 198 7.46 -28.87 -8.45
C ARG A 198 7.18 -30.27 -7.91
N LEU A 199 6.94 -30.40 -6.61
CA LEU A 199 6.63 -31.67 -5.98
C LEU A 199 5.33 -32.28 -6.51
N SER A 200 4.30 -31.48 -6.77
CA SER A 200 3.04 -31.99 -7.32
C SER A 200 3.21 -32.63 -8.70
N TYR A 201 4.18 -32.19 -9.52
CA TYR A 201 4.47 -32.86 -10.79
C TYR A 201 5.05 -34.27 -10.60
N ILE A 202 5.81 -34.50 -9.54
CA ILE A 202 6.36 -35.83 -9.21
C ILE A 202 5.21 -36.79 -8.89
N GLU A 203 4.18 -36.32 -8.19
CA GLU A 203 2.99 -37.12 -7.89
C GLU A 203 2.22 -37.52 -9.17
N TYR A 204 2.07 -36.60 -10.12
CA TYR A 204 1.49 -36.92 -11.44
C TYR A 204 2.33 -37.96 -12.20
N VAL A 205 3.65 -37.80 -12.23
CA VAL A 205 4.55 -38.77 -12.90
C VAL A 205 4.49 -40.13 -12.22
N ALA A 206 4.43 -40.19 -10.89
CA ALA A 206 4.28 -41.45 -10.16
C ALA A 206 2.98 -42.17 -10.52
N ASN A 207 1.86 -41.43 -10.57
CA ASN A 207 0.57 -41.98 -11.00
C ASN A 207 0.61 -42.51 -12.44
N ASP A 208 1.29 -41.82 -13.35
CA ASP A 208 1.42 -42.29 -14.73
C ASP A 208 2.32 -43.53 -14.84
N ILE A 209 3.39 -43.62 -14.05
CA ILE A 209 4.22 -44.84 -13.96
C ILE A 209 3.39 -46.03 -13.47
N ASP A 210 2.51 -45.84 -12.49
CA ASP A 210 1.63 -46.89 -12.00
C ASP A 210 0.63 -47.34 -13.07
N LYS A 211 0.04 -46.39 -13.82
CA LYS A 211 -0.82 -46.73 -14.97
C LYS A 211 -0.07 -47.51 -16.04
N PHE A 212 1.14 -47.08 -16.40
CA PHE A 212 1.96 -47.80 -17.39
C PHE A 212 2.33 -49.20 -16.89
N SER A 213 2.66 -49.34 -15.61
CA SER A 213 2.94 -50.65 -15.01
C SER A 213 1.73 -51.59 -15.08
N GLN A 214 0.52 -51.07 -14.84
CA GLN A 214 -0.72 -51.83 -15.02
C GLN A 214 -0.94 -52.24 -16.49
N LEU A 215 -0.74 -51.33 -17.45
CA LEU A 215 -0.86 -51.65 -18.88
C LEU A 215 0.13 -52.72 -19.32
N ILE A 216 1.40 -52.61 -18.90
CA ILE A 216 2.45 -53.62 -19.17
C ILE A 216 2.04 -54.97 -18.58
N SER A 217 1.48 -54.98 -17.37
CA SER A 217 1.00 -56.23 -16.74
C SER A 217 -0.13 -56.89 -17.54
N LEU A 218 -1.01 -56.08 -18.14
CA LEU A 218 -2.13 -56.54 -18.96
C LEU A 218 -1.64 -57.10 -20.30
N GLU A 219 -0.76 -56.38 -20.99
CA GLU A 219 -0.15 -56.85 -22.23
C GLU A 219 0.65 -58.13 -22.02
N LYS A 220 1.45 -58.20 -20.95
CA LYS A 220 2.20 -59.41 -20.60
C LYS A 220 1.27 -60.62 -20.44
N ARG A 221 0.12 -60.43 -19.78
CA ARG A 221 -0.88 -61.50 -19.62
C ARG A 221 -1.47 -61.91 -20.98
N SER A 222 -1.83 -60.95 -21.82
CA SER A 222 -2.36 -61.22 -23.17
C SER A 222 -1.34 -61.96 -24.04
N PHE A 223 -0.07 -61.55 -24.00
CA PHE A 223 1.01 -62.20 -24.74
C PHE A 223 1.22 -63.63 -24.26
N GLN A 224 1.20 -63.86 -22.95
CA GLN A 224 1.34 -65.20 -22.37
C GLN A 224 0.20 -66.13 -22.81
N GLN A 225 -1.04 -65.64 -22.81
CA GLN A 225 -2.20 -66.39 -23.32
C GLN A 225 -2.06 -66.73 -24.80
N ALA A 226 -1.64 -65.77 -25.64
CA ALA A 226 -1.41 -66.00 -27.06
C ALA A 226 -0.29 -67.03 -27.29
N MET A 227 0.77 -67.02 -26.49
CA MET A 227 1.84 -68.03 -26.57
C MET A 227 1.37 -69.42 -26.15
N GLU A 228 0.58 -69.54 -25.09
CA GLU A 228 -0.02 -70.81 -24.68
C GLU A 228 -0.97 -71.37 -25.75
N GLU A 229 -1.69 -70.51 -26.46
CA GLU A 229 -2.55 -70.90 -27.57
C GLU A 229 -1.74 -71.35 -28.80
N LEU A 230 -0.68 -70.61 -29.17
CA LEU A 230 0.24 -71.01 -30.24
C LEU A 230 0.91 -72.34 -29.95
N GLN A 231 1.33 -72.58 -28.70
CA GLN A 231 1.94 -73.84 -28.30
C GLN A 231 0.94 -74.99 -28.40
N ARG A 232 -0.29 -74.80 -27.89
CA ARG A 232 -1.39 -75.78 -28.08
C ARG A 232 -1.68 -76.06 -29.55
N MET A 233 -1.62 -75.04 -30.42
CA MET A 233 -1.81 -75.21 -31.85
C MET A 233 -0.66 -75.99 -32.50
N MET A 234 0.59 -75.69 -32.14
CA MET A 234 1.77 -76.44 -32.58
C MET A 234 1.71 -77.90 -32.16
N ASP A 235 1.44 -78.16 -30.88
CA ASP A 235 1.31 -79.51 -30.36
C ASP A 235 0.19 -80.25 -31.11
N GLY A 236 -0.96 -79.60 -31.30
CA GLY A 236 -2.06 -80.13 -32.11
C GLY A 236 -1.65 -80.50 -33.53
N LYS A 237 -0.92 -79.62 -34.24
CA LYS A 237 -0.39 -79.91 -35.59
C LYS A 237 0.64 -81.04 -35.57
N MET A 238 1.52 -81.06 -34.56
CA MET A 238 2.57 -82.06 -34.43
C MET A 238 1.97 -83.46 -34.22
N TYR A 239 1.00 -83.60 -33.31
CA TYR A 239 0.33 -84.87 -33.03
C TYR A 239 -0.63 -85.33 -34.13
N LYS A 240 -1.35 -84.41 -34.80
CA LYS A 240 -2.38 -84.79 -35.78
C LYS A 240 -1.86 -84.93 -37.21
N VAL A 241 -0.82 -84.18 -37.58
CA VAL A 241 -0.34 -84.13 -38.97
C VAL A 241 1.06 -84.71 -39.07
N VAL A 242 2.03 -84.14 -38.34
CA VAL A 242 3.44 -84.45 -38.54
C VAL A 242 3.79 -85.88 -38.09
N LEU A 243 3.46 -86.24 -36.86
CA LEU A 243 3.73 -87.57 -36.30
C LEU A 243 3.06 -88.71 -37.09
N PRO A 244 1.76 -88.61 -37.47
CA PRO A 244 1.12 -89.63 -38.30
C PRO A 244 1.73 -89.74 -39.70
N THR A 245 2.15 -88.63 -40.30
CA THR A 245 2.79 -88.63 -41.62
C THR A 245 4.17 -89.28 -41.56
N LEU A 246 4.97 -88.95 -40.54
CA LEU A 246 6.25 -89.62 -40.26
C LEU A 246 6.07 -91.11 -39.99
N LYS A 247 5.07 -91.49 -39.19
CA LYS A 247 4.76 -92.89 -38.91
C LYS A 247 4.42 -93.65 -40.19
N LYS A 248 3.55 -93.09 -41.04
CA LYS A 248 3.21 -93.67 -42.35
C LYS A 248 4.45 -93.81 -43.24
N TYR A 249 5.26 -92.76 -43.31
CA TYR A 249 6.50 -92.77 -44.10
C TYR A 249 7.45 -93.89 -43.66
N ILE A 250 7.71 -94.00 -42.35
CA ILE A 250 8.56 -95.06 -41.78
C ILE A 250 7.98 -96.44 -42.11
N GLN A 251 6.67 -96.65 -41.95
CA GLN A 251 6.01 -97.90 -42.29
C GLN A 251 6.20 -98.27 -43.76
N THR A 252 5.96 -97.34 -44.68
CA THR A 252 6.16 -97.58 -46.12
C THR A 252 7.62 -97.82 -46.50
N GLU A 253 8.59 -97.19 -45.84
CA GLU A 253 10.02 -97.43 -46.10
C GLU A 253 10.51 -98.75 -45.49
N THR A 254 9.95 -99.18 -44.35
CA THR A 254 10.23 -100.50 -43.79
C THR A 254 9.62 -101.64 -44.61
N GLU A 255 8.45 -101.41 -45.21
CA GLU A 255 7.78 -102.38 -46.10
C GLU A 255 8.46 -102.52 -47.46
N LYS A 256 9.18 -101.49 -47.94
CA LYS A 256 9.98 -101.56 -49.18
C LYS A 256 11.34 -102.27 -49.02
N ASN A 257 11.82 -102.42 -47.78
CA ASN A 257 13.11 -103.04 -47.47
C ASN A 257 12.97 -104.48 -46.95
N GLN A 258 11.77 -105.07 -47.03
CA GLN A 258 11.49 -106.51 -46.88
C GLN A 258 11.19 -107.13 -48.25
#